data_AF-A0A6I4NZL1-F1
#
_entry.id   AF-A0A6I4NZL1-F1
#
_cell.length_a   1.000
_cell.length_b   1.000
_cell.length_c   1.000
_cell.angle_alpha   90.00
_cell.angle_beta   90.00
_cell.angle_gamma   90.00
#
_symmetry.space_group_name_H-M   'P 1'
#
loop_
_entity.id
_entity.type
_entity.pdbx_description
1 polymer ?
#
loop_
_entity_poly.entity_id
_entity_poly.type
_entity_poly.pdbx_seq_one_letter_code
_entity_poly.pdbx_strand_id
1 'polypeptide(L)'
;MIRLRSALARTRGDDGAALATVLGLSLVMLVLIAIGASITVSGIRKSSTDTAWNGALAAAYAGVDEYKSRLADDPDYIKYGNPAAPFTVASGSASTVSLPTASLNPAFGVTAGGTWASVPGAGNRSQFRYEVDNTTYARTGVLRLRSTGKVGDVTRSIVANVKQQGFIDFVYYTDYEVIDPQWDTDCDPGYEWAGDRGSGCESILFTDDDVLDGPVHSNDTMRVCRSQFLQAVTTLKPTAPYYDNNGCGSATFGDGITGGVSVQMPTTNAAMREEAVCTYTGPTQIVFNAGGTMTVVSPWTRNTLARGGASCGAVGTGTGQLGNPGGATVAVPDHDLIFVQDVPPRSDTTNPNRPNGTSSTVTPPTNVTCTTGSSGGWRLTSGSATVRYPLSSESEAEYSSSTTPAYDCDRGDVFVRGAMNGALTIAATTIYVTGDIAYQNTSSNVLGLVGQSAVWVWNPMNGSSPMNPNGTGNRRIDAAIISVAHSFQVQNHDRGGRRGILTVNGSIAQKFRGVVGTGSGSSTSNGYEKKYVYDQRFISMAPPKFLSPIATVFRVSQYSTVATAFNPDGSPR
;
A
#
# COMPACT_ATOMS: atom_id res chain seq x y z
N MET A 1 57.56 93.84 -46.62
CA MET A 1 56.89 92.87 -45.73
C MET A 1 56.26 91.79 -46.61
N ILE A 2 56.22 90.49 -46.28
CA ILE A 2 56.82 89.75 -45.16
C ILE A 2 57.29 88.36 -45.68
N ARG A 3 58.10 87.65 -44.89
CA ARG A 3 58.59 86.27 -45.13
C ARG A 3 57.49 85.21 -44.94
N LEU A 4 57.60 84.04 -45.59
CA LEU A 4 57.87 82.78 -44.88
C LEU A 4 58.37 81.66 -45.83
N ARG A 5 59.18 80.75 -45.29
CA ARG A 5 59.68 79.52 -45.95
C ARG A 5 58.95 78.31 -45.37
N SER A 6 58.77 77.25 -46.15
CA SER A 6 58.75 75.87 -45.63
C SER A 6 59.17 74.88 -46.73
N ALA A 7 59.94 73.87 -46.34
CA ALA A 7 60.50 72.84 -47.22
C ALA A 7 59.90 71.45 -46.88
N LEU A 8 60.47 70.39 -47.46
CA LEU A 8 60.21 68.95 -47.20
C LEU A 8 58.93 68.40 -47.89
N ALA A 9 58.91 67.17 -48.40
CA ALA A 9 59.97 66.17 -48.62
C ALA A 9 59.64 65.26 -49.82
N ARG A 10 60.66 64.59 -50.37
CA ARG A 10 60.46 63.43 -51.27
C ARG A 10 59.97 62.24 -50.45
N THR A 11 58.77 61.73 -50.71
CA THR A 11 58.40 60.36 -50.36
C THR A 11 58.98 59.40 -51.41
N ARG A 12 59.84 58.48 -50.96
CA ARG A 12 60.31 57.31 -51.72
C ARG A 12 59.38 56.14 -51.40
N GLY A 13 59.18 55.25 -52.37
CA GLY A 13 58.14 54.23 -52.42
C GLY A 13 57.89 53.38 -51.16
N ASP A 14 56.60 53.12 -50.92
CA ASP A 14 56.05 52.25 -49.87
C ASP A 14 55.33 51.00 -50.44
N ASP A 15 55.53 50.69 -51.73
CA ASP A 15 54.86 49.59 -52.44
C ASP A 15 55.18 48.19 -51.89
N GLY A 16 56.23 48.06 -51.05
CA GLY A 16 56.60 46.81 -50.38
C GLY A 16 55.98 46.63 -48.97
N ALA A 17 55.81 47.72 -48.22
CA ALA A 17 55.34 47.67 -46.83
C ALA A 17 53.82 47.45 -46.74
N ALA A 18 53.06 48.03 -47.68
CA ALA A 18 51.62 47.83 -47.80
C ALA A 18 51.26 46.34 -48.05
N LEU A 19 52.01 45.64 -48.91
CA LEU A 19 51.76 44.22 -49.18
C LEU A 19 52.03 43.35 -47.94
N ALA A 20 53.13 43.60 -47.22
CA ALA A 20 53.50 42.85 -46.03
C ALA A 20 52.51 43.07 -44.86
N THR A 21 52.01 44.29 -44.68
CA THR A 21 51.02 44.61 -43.65
C THR A 21 49.65 44.02 -43.97
N VAL A 22 49.20 44.04 -45.23
CA VAL A 22 47.97 43.37 -45.67
C VAL A 22 48.07 41.85 -45.52
N LEU A 23 49.21 41.23 -45.86
CA LEU A 23 49.45 39.80 -45.63
C LEU A 23 49.48 39.44 -44.14
N GLY A 24 50.09 40.28 -43.30
CA GLY A 24 50.08 40.10 -41.84
C GLY A 24 48.66 40.20 -41.25
N LEU A 25 47.88 41.21 -41.65
CA LEU A 25 46.49 41.38 -41.22
C LEU A 25 45.57 40.25 -41.69
N SER A 26 45.72 39.78 -42.92
CA SER A 26 44.93 38.66 -43.45
C SER A 26 45.34 37.32 -42.82
N LEU A 27 46.62 37.10 -42.49
CA LEU A 27 47.05 35.95 -41.69
C LEU A 27 46.42 35.99 -40.29
N VAL A 28 46.43 37.14 -39.61
CA VAL A 28 45.80 37.32 -38.28
C VAL A 28 44.28 37.10 -38.36
N MET A 29 43.61 37.61 -39.39
CA MET A 29 42.18 37.35 -39.60
C MET A 29 41.89 35.86 -39.85
N LEU A 30 42.70 35.16 -40.65
CA LEU A 30 42.55 33.72 -40.88
C LEU A 30 42.72 32.92 -39.58
N VAL A 31 43.69 33.29 -38.73
CA VAL A 31 43.89 32.67 -37.40
C VAL A 31 42.70 32.93 -36.48
N LEU A 32 42.17 34.17 -36.44
CA LEU A 32 40.99 34.51 -35.64
C LEU A 32 39.73 33.77 -36.10
N ILE A 33 39.52 33.65 -37.43
CA ILE A 33 38.41 32.88 -38.00
C ILE A 33 38.56 31.39 -37.67
N ALA A 34 39.77 30.82 -37.76
CA ALA A 34 40.03 29.43 -37.40
C ALA A 34 39.80 29.14 -35.91
N ILE A 35 40.24 30.04 -35.02
CA ILE A 35 39.99 29.95 -33.57
C ILE A 35 38.49 30.05 -33.28
N GLY A 36 37.81 31.04 -33.87
CA GLY A 36 36.36 31.20 -33.73
C GLY A 36 35.59 29.96 -34.18
N ALA A 37 35.89 29.44 -35.37
CA ALA A 37 35.30 28.22 -35.89
C ALA A 37 35.58 26.99 -34.99
N SER A 38 36.80 26.84 -34.48
CA SER A 38 37.17 25.74 -33.58
C SER A 38 36.40 25.78 -32.25
N ILE A 39 36.29 26.96 -31.64
CA ILE A 39 35.50 27.18 -30.41
C ILE A 39 34.02 26.91 -30.69
N THR A 40 33.46 27.41 -31.80
CA THR A 40 32.06 27.18 -32.18
C THR A 40 31.77 25.70 -32.44
N VAL A 41 32.62 24.97 -33.16
CA VAL A 41 32.48 23.52 -33.39
C VAL A 41 32.57 22.74 -32.09
N SER A 42 33.47 23.12 -31.19
CA SER A 42 33.61 22.50 -29.85
C SER A 42 32.39 22.75 -28.99
N GLY A 43 31.85 23.98 -29.00
CA GLY A 43 30.60 24.35 -28.32
C GLY A 43 29.37 23.62 -28.88
N ILE A 44 29.25 23.46 -30.20
CA ILE A 44 28.19 22.70 -30.84
C ILE A 44 28.26 21.22 -30.45
N ARG A 45 29.46 20.59 -30.47
CA ARG A 45 29.63 19.21 -30.01
C ARG A 45 29.26 19.05 -28.53
N LYS A 46 29.72 19.97 -27.67
CA LYS A 46 29.40 19.94 -26.24
C LYS A 46 27.89 20.10 -25.99
N SER A 47 27.24 21.07 -26.63
CA SER A 47 25.79 21.29 -26.56
C SER A 47 25.00 20.07 -27.07
N SER A 48 25.42 19.46 -28.18
CA SER A 48 24.86 18.22 -28.71
C SER A 48 24.98 17.06 -27.70
N THR A 49 26.17 16.85 -27.11
CA THR A 49 26.40 15.83 -26.09
C THR A 49 25.57 16.06 -24.84
N ASP A 50 25.46 17.30 -24.35
CA ASP A 50 24.66 17.63 -23.16
C ASP A 50 23.14 17.47 -23.42
N THR A 51 22.69 17.82 -24.63
CA THR A 51 21.32 17.55 -25.09
C THR A 51 21.03 16.06 -25.15
N ALA A 52 21.94 15.26 -25.72
CA ALA A 52 21.83 13.81 -25.77
C ALA A 52 21.91 13.15 -24.38
N TRP A 53 22.71 13.71 -23.46
CA TRP A 53 22.83 13.24 -22.08
C TRP A 53 21.53 13.42 -21.29
N ASN A 54 20.93 14.61 -21.37
CA ASN A 54 19.63 14.89 -20.77
C ASN A 54 18.52 14.07 -21.44
N GLY A 55 18.56 13.93 -22.77
CA GLY A 55 17.63 13.09 -23.54
C GLY A 55 17.71 11.61 -23.20
N ALA A 56 18.91 11.06 -22.99
CA ALA A 56 19.12 9.67 -22.57
C ALA A 56 18.60 9.42 -21.15
N LEU A 57 18.73 10.40 -20.24
CA LEU A 57 18.13 10.32 -18.91
C LEU A 57 16.59 10.38 -18.98
N ALA A 58 16.02 11.28 -19.79
CA ALA A 58 14.58 11.35 -20.02
C ALA A 58 14.02 10.05 -20.65
N ALA A 59 14.75 9.45 -21.59
CA ALA A 59 14.39 8.15 -22.16
C ALA A 59 14.44 7.01 -21.12
N ALA A 60 15.34 7.08 -20.14
CA ALA A 60 15.36 6.12 -19.03
C ALA A 60 14.11 6.25 -18.13
N TYR A 61 13.67 7.47 -17.81
CA TYR A 61 12.40 7.69 -17.12
C TYR A 61 11.20 7.19 -17.94
N ALA A 62 11.14 7.52 -19.23
CA ALA A 62 10.07 7.05 -20.11
C ALA A 62 9.97 5.52 -20.19
N GLY A 63 11.10 4.81 -20.08
CA GLY A 63 11.10 3.35 -19.93
C GLY A 63 10.53 2.86 -18.59
N VAL A 64 10.76 3.57 -17.48
CA VAL A 64 10.08 3.20 -16.22
C VAL A 64 8.56 3.36 -16.37
N ASP A 65 8.11 4.39 -17.07
CA ASP A 65 6.69 4.63 -17.32
C ASP A 65 6.04 3.65 -18.31
N GLU A 66 6.73 3.19 -19.38
CA GLU A 66 6.17 2.14 -20.25
C GLU A 66 6.11 0.79 -19.55
N TYR A 67 7.10 0.40 -18.74
CA TYR A 67 6.98 -0.82 -17.93
C TYR A 67 5.84 -0.72 -16.90
N LYS A 68 5.65 0.45 -16.27
CA LYS A 68 4.47 0.70 -15.42
C LYS A 68 3.16 0.59 -16.20
N SER A 69 3.11 1.04 -17.45
CA SER A 69 1.93 0.88 -18.32
C SER A 69 1.65 -0.60 -18.60
N ARG A 70 2.69 -1.43 -18.80
CA ARG A 70 2.51 -2.89 -18.95
C ARG A 70 1.97 -3.55 -17.69
N LEU A 71 2.51 -3.18 -16.53
CA LEU A 71 2.02 -3.63 -15.22
C LEU A 71 0.59 -3.15 -14.95
N ALA A 72 0.24 -1.96 -15.43
CA ALA A 72 -1.11 -1.43 -15.37
C ALA A 72 -2.07 -2.30 -16.19
N ASP A 73 -1.76 -2.55 -17.47
CA ASP A 73 -2.60 -3.36 -18.35
C ASP A 73 -2.68 -4.85 -17.92
N ASP A 74 -1.60 -5.39 -17.33
CA ASP A 74 -1.46 -6.77 -16.85
C ASP A 74 -0.65 -6.80 -15.52
N PRO A 75 -1.29 -6.91 -14.34
CA PRO A 75 -0.59 -6.99 -13.06
C PRO A 75 0.37 -8.19 -12.95
N ASP A 76 0.11 -9.24 -13.71
CA ASP A 76 0.93 -10.46 -13.78
C ASP A 76 2.26 -10.21 -14.54
N TYR A 77 2.42 -9.06 -15.20
CA TYR A 77 3.61 -8.68 -15.97
C TYR A 77 4.89 -8.55 -15.11
N ILE A 78 4.76 -8.56 -13.78
CA ILE A 78 5.88 -8.73 -12.82
C ILE A 78 6.75 -9.99 -13.07
N LYS A 79 6.21 -11.00 -13.77
CA LYS A 79 6.94 -12.22 -14.17
C LYS A 79 7.76 -12.06 -15.45
N TYR A 80 7.70 -10.90 -16.12
CA TYR A 80 8.35 -10.67 -17.40
C TYR A 80 9.63 -9.84 -17.27
N GLY A 81 10.73 -10.40 -17.75
CA GLY A 81 12.07 -9.83 -17.69
C GLY A 81 13.05 -10.76 -18.43
N ASN A 82 14.18 -10.25 -18.93
CA ASN A 82 15.15 -11.11 -19.58
C ASN A 82 15.98 -11.89 -18.54
N PRO A 83 15.93 -13.24 -18.50
CA PRO A 83 16.72 -14.03 -17.55
C PRO A 83 18.24 -13.87 -17.72
N ALA A 84 18.70 -13.47 -18.91
CA ALA A 84 20.11 -13.24 -19.24
C ALA A 84 20.58 -11.79 -19.00
N ALA A 85 19.72 -10.90 -18.50
CA ALA A 85 20.12 -9.54 -18.17
C ALA A 85 21.05 -9.51 -16.93
N PRO A 86 22.19 -8.79 -16.96
CA PRO A 86 23.14 -8.74 -15.84
C PRO A 86 22.54 -8.38 -14.49
N PHE A 87 21.60 -7.41 -14.43
CA PHE A 87 20.92 -7.03 -13.18
C PHE A 87 19.96 -8.12 -12.68
N THR A 88 19.23 -8.77 -13.59
CA THR A 88 18.35 -9.90 -13.28
C THR A 88 19.15 -11.10 -12.75
N VAL A 89 20.31 -11.38 -13.34
CA VAL A 89 21.23 -12.44 -12.86
C VAL A 89 21.83 -12.06 -11.50
N ALA A 90 22.37 -10.84 -11.36
CA ALA A 90 23.05 -10.39 -10.13
C ALA A 90 22.11 -10.25 -8.93
N SER A 91 20.81 -10.00 -9.15
CA SER A 91 19.79 -9.99 -8.10
C SER A 91 19.30 -11.39 -7.70
N GLY A 92 19.54 -12.41 -8.54
CA GLY A 92 18.97 -13.75 -8.37
C GLY A 92 17.59 -13.93 -9.01
N SER A 93 17.06 -12.95 -9.74
CA SER A 93 15.74 -13.03 -10.39
C SER A 93 15.71 -13.87 -11.68
N ALA A 94 16.85 -14.41 -12.12
CA ALA A 94 16.94 -15.16 -13.39
C ALA A 94 16.06 -16.43 -13.45
N SER A 95 15.71 -17.03 -12.30
CA SER A 95 14.79 -18.17 -12.21
C SER A 95 13.32 -17.79 -12.03
N THR A 96 13.03 -16.51 -11.75
CA THR A 96 11.70 -15.99 -11.40
C THR A 96 11.14 -15.00 -12.44
N VAL A 97 11.86 -14.75 -13.53
CA VAL A 97 11.37 -14.00 -14.70
C VAL A 97 11.46 -14.82 -15.98
N SER A 98 10.67 -14.43 -16.99
CA SER A 98 10.68 -15.02 -18.33
C SER A 98 10.49 -13.94 -19.40
N LEU A 99 10.80 -14.23 -20.67
CA LEU A 99 10.44 -13.32 -21.75
C LEU A 99 8.96 -13.50 -22.14
N PRO A 100 8.19 -12.42 -22.40
CA PRO A 100 6.80 -12.53 -22.82
C PRO A 100 6.71 -13.13 -24.22
N THR A 101 5.93 -14.20 -24.37
CA THR A 101 5.80 -14.98 -25.61
C THR A 101 4.70 -14.48 -26.54
N ALA A 102 3.60 -13.96 -25.98
CA ALA A 102 2.46 -13.45 -26.75
C ALA A 102 2.66 -12.03 -27.31
N SER A 103 3.46 -11.19 -26.63
CA SER A 103 3.80 -9.83 -27.05
C SER A 103 5.27 -9.57 -26.75
N LEU A 104 6.14 -9.71 -27.76
CA LEU A 104 7.57 -9.49 -27.60
C LEU A 104 7.85 -8.02 -27.26
N ASN A 105 8.45 -7.78 -26.10
CA ASN A 105 8.86 -6.43 -25.70
C ASN A 105 10.32 -6.14 -26.16
N PRO A 106 10.54 -5.22 -27.12
CA PRO A 106 11.89 -4.91 -27.61
C PRO A 106 12.81 -4.26 -26.55
N ALA A 107 12.27 -3.79 -25.42
CA ALA A 107 13.06 -3.26 -24.30
C ALA A 107 13.87 -4.35 -23.57
N PHE A 108 13.53 -5.63 -23.71
CA PHE A 108 14.27 -6.74 -23.08
C PHE A 108 15.52 -7.19 -23.85
N GLY A 109 16.01 -6.41 -24.81
CA GLY A 109 17.28 -6.69 -25.50
C GLY A 109 18.48 -6.58 -24.54
N VAL A 110 19.36 -7.58 -24.54
CA VAL A 110 20.56 -7.61 -23.65
C VAL A 110 21.89 -7.78 -24.39
N THR A 111 21.86 -7.90 -25.72
CA THR A 111 23.03 -8.15 -26.57
C THR A 111 23.39 -6.94 -27.43
N ALA A 112 24.65 -6.91 -27.89
CA ALA A 112 25.09 -6.01 -28.96
C ALA A 112 24.26 -6.25 -30.23
N GLY A 113 23.78 -5.17 -30.86
CA GLY A 113 22.83 -5.23 -31.98
C GLY A 113 21.41 -5.68 -31.59
N GLY A 114 21.18 -6.04 -30.32
CA GLY A 114 19.86 -6.42 -29.81
C GLY A 114 18.86 -5.27 -29.78
N THR A 115 17.58 -5.59 -29.66
CA THR A 115 16.49 -4.61 -29.72
C THR A 115 16.59 -3.51 -28.67
N TRP A 116 16.03 -2.36 -29.00
CA TRP A 116 15.73 -1.27 -28.07
C TRP A 116 14.29 -0.84 -28.34
N ALA A 117 13.52 -0.55 -27.29
CA ALA A 117 12.20 0.04 -27.44
C ALA A 117 12.34 1.55 -27.68
N SER A 118 11.49 2.14 -28.52
CA SER A 118 11.52 3.56 -28.85
C SER A 118 10.52 4.35 -28.00
N VAL A 119 10.90 5.54 -27.54
CA VAL A 119 10.00 6.44 -26.79
C VAL A 119 8.86 6.90 -27.71
N PRO A 120 7.57 6.81 -27.28
CA PRO A 120 6.44 7.31 -28.07
C PRO A 120 6.64 8.75 -28.54
N GLY A 121 6.34 9.02 -29.82
CA GLY A 121 6.55 10.33 -30.46
C GLY A 121 8.02 10.70 -30.77
N ALA A 122 9.02 10.04 -30.16
CA ALA A 122 10.43 10.28 -30.47
C ALA A 122 10.90 9.55 -31.73
N GLY A 123 10.26 8.43 -32.08
CA GLY A 123 10.79 7.49 -33.07
C GLY A 123 12.12 6.90 -32.59
N ASN A 124 13.03 6.54 -33.50
CA ASN A 124 14.31 5.92 -33.13
C ASN A 124 15.36 6.91 -32.56
N ARG A 125 14.98 8.16 -32.25
CA ARG A 125 15.88 9.18 -31.68
C ARG A 125 16.16 8.97 -30.19
N SER A 126 15.16 8.48 -29.47
CA SER A 126 15.21 8.22 -28.03
C SER A 126 14.67 6.82 -27.76
N GLN A 127 15.45 6.00 -27.08
CA GLN A 127 15.16 4.57 -26.91
C GLN A 127 15.48 4.11 -25.49
N PHE A 128 14.95 2.96 -25.06
CA PHE A 128 15.20 2.39 -23.73
C PHE A 128 15.26 0.85 -23.73
N ARG A 129 15.81 0.32 -22.62
CA ARG A 129 15.91 -1.10 -22.28
C ARG A 129 15.69 -1.35 -20.79
N TYR A 130 15.28 -2.57 -20.46
CA TYR A 130 14.91 -3.01 -19.10
C TYR A 130 15.73 -4.19 -18.61
N GLU A 131 15.96 -4.19 -17.30
CA GLU A 131 16.36 -5.35 -16.53
C GLU A 131 15.57 -5.37 -15.22
N VAL A 132 15.13 -6.54 -14.78
CA VAL A 132 14.06 -6.69 -13.77
C VAL A 132 14.57 -7.52 -12.60
N ASP A 133 14.30 -7.05 -11.39
CA ASP A 133 14.53 -7.76 -10.14
C ASP A 133 13.20 -7.87 -9.38
N ASN A 134 12.66 -9.09 -9.32
CA ASN A 134 11.42 -9.44 -8.61
C ASN A 134 11.65 -10.32 -7.38
N THR A 135 12.91 -10.58 -6.99
CA THR A 135 13.27 -11.46 -5.85
C THR A 135 12.61 -11.09 -4.53
N THR A 136 12.37 -9.80 -4.30
CA THR A 136 11.73 -9.30 -3.08
C THR A 136 10.23 -9.06 -3.22
N TYR A 137 9.67 -9.12 -4.43
CA TYR A 137 8.28 -8.75 -4.72
C TYR A 137 7.27 -9.54 -3.87
N ALA A 138 7.42 -10.87 -3.81
CA ALA A 138 6.54 -11.74 -3.01
C ALA A 138 6.59 -11.46 -1.49
N ARG A 139 7.63 -10.79 -0.99
CA ARG A 139 7.79 -10.44 0.43
C ARG A 139 7.41 -8.99 0.75
N THR A 140 7.63 -8.06 -0.18
CA THR A 140 7.53 -6.60 0.08
C THR A 140 6.54 -5.86 -0.82
N GLY A 141 6.01 -6.49 -1.87
CA GLY A 141 5.21 -5.85 -2.91
C GLY A 141 5.99 -4.89 -3.83
N VAL A 142 7.33 -4.90 -3.76
CA VAL A 142 8.20 -3.98 -4.51
C VAL A 142 8.99 -4.72 -5.59
N LEU A 143 8.81 -4.27 -6.84
CA LEU A 143 9.59 -4.66 -8.01
C LEU A 143 10.75 -3.67 -8.18
N ARG A 144 11.94 -4.14 -8.58
CA ARG A 144 13.07 -3.27 -8.89
C ARG A 144 13.35 -3.32 -10.39
N LEU A 145 13.25 -2.17 -11.06
CA LEU A 145 13.42 -2.03 -12.50
C LEU A 145 14.65 -1.17 -12.79
N ARG A 146 15.66 -1.73 -13.47
CA ARG A 146 16.76 -0.95 -14.04
C ARG A 146 16.39 -0.56 -15.46
N SER A 147 16.10 0.73 -15.67
CA SER A 147 15.83 1.31 -16.98
C SER A 147 17.08 2.00 -17.52
N THR A 148 17.44 1.71 -18.76
CA THR A 148 18.54 2.38 -19.46
C THR A 148 18.02 3.07 -20.70
N GLY A 149 18.14 4.39 -20.76
CA GLY A 149 17.80 5.21 -21.93
C GLY A 149 19.01 5.50 -22.81
N LYS A 150 18.74 5.71 -24.11
CA LYS A 150 19.71 5.97 -25.17
C LYS A 150 19.23 7.13 -26.06
N VAL A 151 20.13 8.07 -26.36
CA VAL A 151 19.98 9.07 -27.43
C VAL A 151 21.30 9.17 -28.18
N GLY A 152 21.30 8.80 -29.47
CA GLY A 152 22.53 8.65 -30.25
C GLY A 152 23.51 7.70 -29.57
N ASP A 153 24.75 8.17 -29.36
CA ASP A 153 25.84 7.43 -28.71
C ASP A 153 25.92 7.65 -27.19
N VAL A 154 24.89 8.21 -26.57
CA VAL A 154 24.84 8.48 -25.13
C VAL A 154 23.80 7.59 -24.45
N THR A 155 24.22 6.87 -23.40
CA THR A 155 23.35 6.02 -22.57
C THR A 155 23.40 6.38 -21.08
N ARG A 156 22.23 6.35 -20.42
CA ARG A 156 22.04 6.68 -19.00
C ARG A 156 21.13 5.66 -18.34
N SER A 157 21.44 5.26 -17.11
CA SER A 157 20.66 4.25 -16.38
C SER A 157 20.15 4.77 -15.04
N ILE A 158 18.93 4.37 -14.69
CA ILE A 158 18.30 4.59 -13.39
C ILE A 158 17.75 3.25 -12.87
N VAL A 159 17.67 3.10 -11.56
CA VAL A 159 16.88 2.05 -10.91
C VAL A 159 15.66 2.70 -10.30
N ALA A 160 14.49 2.15 -10.59
CA ALA A 160 13.22 2.52 -9.99
C ALA A 160 12.68 1.35 -9.16
N ASN A 161 12.23 1.65 -7.95
CA ASN A 161 11.43 0.72 -7.16
C ASN A 161 9.97 0.96 -7.56
N VAL A 162 9.33 -0.01 -8.22
CA VAL A 162 7.94 0.05 -8.67
C VAL A 162 7.08 -0.78 -7.72
N LYS A 163 5.96 -0.23 -7.26
CA LYS A 163 5.01 -0.87 -6.35
C LYS A 163 3.62 -0.75 -6.98
N GLN A 164 2.78 -1.77 -6.87
CA GLN A 164 1.35 -1.61 -7.18
C GLN A 164 0.78 -0.51 -6.28
N GLN A 165 -0.04 0.38 -6.83
CA GLN A 165 -0.75 1.36 -6.02
C GLN A 165 -1.80 0.60 -5.22
N GLY A 166 -1.60 0.52 -3.91
CA GLY A 166 -2.33 -0.36 -3.00
C GLY A 166 -3.17 0.41 -2.00
N PHE A 167 -4.05 -0.29 -1.30
CA PHE A 167 -4.83 0.25 -0.18
C PHE A 167 -3.98 0.98 0.86
N ILE A 168 -2.77 0.48 1.11
CA ILE A 168 -1.84 1.03 2.10
C ILE A 168 -1.19 2.35 1.67
N ASP A 169 -1.55 2.89 0.52
CA ASP A 169 -1.01 4.13 -0.03
C ASP A 169 -1.80 5.36 0.42
N PHE A 170 -2.93 5.13 1.08
CA PHE A 170 -3.83 6.13 1.62
C PHE A 170 -3.99 5.90 3.12
N VAL A 171 -4.12 6.98 3.90
CA VAL A 171 -4.52 6.86 5.31
C VAL A 171 -5.99 6.41 5.43
N TYR A 172 -6.79 6.82 4.45
CA TYR A 172 -8.19 6.45 4.29
C TYR A 172 -8.48 6.14 2.82
N TYR A 173 -8.94 4.92 2.57
CA TYR A 173 -9.56 4.47 1.34
C TYR A 173 -10.98 3.97 1.67
N THR A 174 -11.97 4.31 0.84
CA THR A 174 -13.25 3.60 0.84
C THR A 174 -13.78 3.39 -0.58
N ASP A 175 -14.60 2.34 -0.77
CA ASP A 175 -15.28 2.09 -2.03
C ASP A 175 -16.60 2.89 -2.11
N TYR A 176 -17.41 2.85 -1.04
CA TYR A 176 -18.67 3.57 -0.92
C TYR A 176 -18.73 4.43 0.35
N GLU A 177 -19.20 5.68 0.23
CA GLU A 177 -19.27 6.68 1.32
C GLU A 177 -20.56 6.59 2.16
N VAL A 178 -21.20 5.42 2.13
CA VAL A 178 -22.43 5.10 2.86
C VAL A 178 -22.14 4.17 4.04
N ILE A 179 -23.07 4.14 5.00
CA ILE A 179 -23.12 3.08 6.00
C ILE A 179 -23.29 1.70 5.33
N ASP A 180 -22.74 0.66 5.94
CA ASP A 180 -22.76 -0.69 5.39
C ASP A 180 -24.19 -1.25 5.29
N PRO A 181 -24.60 -1.83 4.15
CA PRO A 181 -25.90 -2.47 3.98
C PRO A 181 -26.14 -3.68 4.91
N GLN A 182 -25.10 -4.20 5.59
CA GLN A 182 -25.28 -5.12 6.70
C GLN A 182 -26.04 -4.49 7.90
N TRP A 183 -26.02 -3.17 8.02
CA TRP A 183 -26.55 -2.40 9.16
C TRP A 183 -27.76 -1.55 8.75
N ASP A 184 -27.73 -0.99 7.55
CA ASP A 184 -28.89 -0.37 6.90
C ASP A 184 -29.38 -1.26 5.75
N THR A 185 -30.26 -2.21 6.05
CA THR A 185 -30.77 -3.16 5.04
C THR A 185 -31.68 -2.52 3.99
N ASP A 186 -32.10 -1.26 4.20
CA ASP A 186 -32.86 -0.48 3.23
C ASP A 186 -31.93 0.27 2.25
N CYS A 187 -30.62 0.31 2.51
CA CYS A 187 -29.61 0.86 1.61
C CYS A 187 -29.29 -0.08 0.45
N ASP A 188 -29.62 0.35 -0.77
CA ASP A 188 -29.11 -0.22 -2.02
C ASP A 188 -27.83 0.52 -2.44
N PRO A 189 -26.62 -0.08 -2.23
CA PRO A 189 -25.36 0.64 -2.31
C PRO A 189 -24.96 0.96 -3.76
N GLY A 190 -24.71 2.24 -4.01
CA GLY A 190 -24.19 2.71 -5.30
C GLY A 190 -23.42 4.01 -5.14
N TYR A 191 -22.70 4.39 -6.21
CA TYR A 191 -21.93 5.63 -6.23
C TYR A 191 -22.84 6.85 -6.41
N GLU A 192 -22.70 7.85 -5.54
CA GLU A 192 -23.47 9.10 -5.59
C GLU A 192 -23.12 9.92 -6.84
N TRP A 193 -21.85 9.93 -7.26
CA TRP A 193 -21.43 10.68 -8.44
C TRP A 193 -21.98 10.09 -9.75
N ALA A 194 -22.34 8.80 -9.76
CA ALA A 194 -22.96 8.13 -10.90
C ALA A 194 -24.48 8.30 -10.92
N GLY A 195 -25.09 8.61 -9.77
CA GLY A 195 -26.55 8.57 -9.59
C GLY A 195 -27.10 7.16 -9.34
N ASP A 196 -26.22 6.18 -9.07
CA ASP A 196 -26.56 4.77 -8.89
C ASP A 196 -26.95 4.42 -7.45
N ARG A 197 -26.72 5.31 -6.48
CA ARG A 197 -27.08 5.09 -5.07
C ARG A 197 -28.60 5.07 -4.92
N GLY A 198 -29.15 3.99 -4.36
CA GLY A 198 -30.59 3.86 -4.11
C GLY A 198 -31.08 4.69 -2.92
N SER A 199 -32.34 4.45 -2.54
CA SER A 199 -32.93 4.98 -1.30
C SER A 199 -32.30 4.34 -0.04
N GLY A 200 -32.63 4.87 1.14
CA GLY A 200 -32.18 4.33 2.43
C GLY A 200 -30.80 4.88 2.84
N CYS A 201 -29.79 4.64 2.01
CA CYS A 201 -28.38 4.84 2.32
C CYS A 201 -28.01 6.19 3.00
N GLU A 202 -27.71 6.15 4.29
CA GLU A 202 -27.13 7.29 5.01
C GLU A 202 -25.65 7.51 4.63
N SER A 203 -25.31 8.75 4.25
CA SER A 203 -23.93 9.19 3.98
C SER A 203 -23.28 9.75 5.25
N ILE A 204 -22.19 9.14 5.69
CA ILE A 204 -21.52 9.53 6.93
C ILE A 204 -20.65 10.77 6.69
N LEU A 205 -20.90 11.83 7.46
CA LEU A 205 -20.24 13.12 7.31
C LEU A 205 -18.78 13.09 7.84
N PHE A 206 -17.85 13.76 7.17
CA PHE A 206 -16.63 14.28 7.81
C PHE A 206 -16.93 15.66 8.42
N THR A 207 -16.59 15.88 9.69
CA THR A 207 -16.94 17.09 10.48
C THR A 207 -15.74 18.01 10.71
N ASP A 208 -15.91 19.15 11.41
CA ASP A 208 -14.86 20.14 11.66
C ASP A 208 -13.67 19.62 12.48
N ASP A 209 -13.92 18.65 13.37
CA ASP A 209 -12.89 18.00 14.19
C ASP A 209 -12.09 16.92 13.42
N ASP A 210 -12.57 16.48 12.25
CA ASP A 210 -11.88 15.44 11.48
C ASP A 210 -10.63 16.02 10.80
N VAL A 211 -9.46 15.62 11.32
CA VAL A 211 -8.14 15.90 10.74
C VAL A 211 -7.49 14.60 10.26
N LEU A 212 -7.24 14.49 8.96
CA LEU A 212 -6.56 13.36 8.33
C LEU A 212 -5.16 13.76 7.86
N ASP A 213 -4.14 13.18 8.49
CA ASP A 213 -2.73 13.40 8.13
C ASP A 213 -2.24 12.30 7.19
N GLY A 214 -2.58 12.43 5.91
CA GLY A 214 -2.19 11.44 4.90
C GLY A 214 -2.95 11.58 3.58
N PRO A 215 -2.51 10.87 2.53
CA PRO A 215 -3.25 10.82 1.27
C PRO A 215 -4.59 10.12 1.47
N VAL A 216 -5.65 10.59 0.80
CA VAL A 216 -7.01 10.04 0.91
C VAL A 216 -7.57 9.67 -0.46
N HIS A 217 -8.32 8.58 -0.50
CA HIS A 217 -9.02 8.13 -1.70
C HIS A 217 -10.46 7.68 -1.40
N SER A 218 -11.36 7.92 -2.34
CA SER A 218 -12.71 7.36 -2.31
C SER A 218 -13.18 7.02 -3.72
N ASN A 219 -13.69 5.81 -3.95
CA ASN A 219 -14.36 5.51 -5.22
C ASN A 219 -15.75 6.19 -5.31
N ASP A 220 -16.17 6.93 -4.28
CA ASP A 220 -17.47 7.61 -4.20
C ASP A 220 -17.34 9.11 -3.85
N THR A 221 -18.47 9.82 -3.74
CA THR A 221 -18.52 11.21 -3.29
C THR A 221 -18.37 11.30 -1.78
N MET A 222 -17.23 11.79 -1.31
CA MET A 222 -17.04 12.15 0.10
C MET A 222 -17.99 13.29 0.49
N ARG A 223 -18.67 13.14 1.63
CA ARG A 223 -19.48 14.19 2.26
C ARG A 223 -18.67 14.87 3.37
N VAL A 224 -18.39 16.17 3.21
CA VAL A 224 -17.34 16.87 3.97
C VAL A 224 -17.79 18.26 4.44
N CYS A 225 -17.66 18.53 5.74
CA CYS A 225 -18.09 19.76 6.39
C CYS A 225 -16.96 20.32 7.26
N ARG A 226 -16.24 21.33 6.75
CA ARG A 226 -15.10 22.04 7.39
C ARG A 226 -13.89 21.20 7.83
N SER A 227 -13.86 19.91 7.51
CA SER A 227 -12.76 18.98 7.85
C SER A 227 -11.42 19.37 7.24
N GLN A 228 -10.32 18.82 7.78
CA GLN A 228 -8.97 19.12 7.34
C GLN A 228 -8.26 17.88 6.79
N PHE A 229 -7.86 17.93 5.53
CA PHE A 229 -7.03 16.92 4.88
C PHE A 229 -5.66 17.54 4.64
N LEU A 230 -4.62 17.03 5.32
CA LEU A 230 -3.30 17.67 5.31
C LEU A 230 -2.50 17.39 4.03
N GLN A 231 -2.89 16.37 3.25
CA GLN A 231 -2.22 15.93 2.03
C GLN A 231 -3.26 15.69 0.91
N ALA A 232 -2.81 15.20 -0.25
CA ALA A 232 -3.65 15.00 -1.44
C ALA A 232 -4.89 14.13 -1.21
N VAL A 233 -6.03 14.60 -1.70
CA VAL A 233 -7.30 13.86 -1.71
C VAL A 233 -7.70 13.51 -3.14
N THR A 234 -8.17 12.28 -3.36
CA THR A 234 -8.62 11.80 -4.68
C THR A 234 -10.00 11.16 -4.58
N THR A 235 -10.81 11.33 -5.62
CA THR A 235 -12.16 10.71 -5.71
C THR A 235 -12.49 10.29 -7.14
N LEU A 236 -13.37 9.31 -7.33
CA LEU A 236 -13.95 9.04 -8.65
C LEU A 236 -15.04 10.03 -9.08
N LYS A 237 -15.49 10.96 -8.22
CA LYS A 237 -16.41 12.01 -8.64
C LYS A 237 -15.79 12.80 -9.81
N PRO A 238 -16.38 12.79 -11.01
CA PRO A 238 -15.68 13.19 -12.24
C PRO A 238 -15.58 14.71 -12.42
N THR A 239 -16.34 15.49 -11.65
CA THR A 239 -16.44 16.95 -11.81
C THR A 239 -16.38 17.69 -10.48
N ALA A 240 -15.85 18.91 -10.53
CA ALA A 240 -15.80 19.81 -9.38
C ALA A 240 -17.22 20.34 -9.00
N PRO A 241 -17.54 20.53 -7.70
CA PRO A 241 -16.68 20.26 -6.55
C PRO A 241 -16.51 18.76 -6.32
N TYR A 242 -15.26 18.31 -6.12
CA TYR A 242 -14.87 16.89 -5.98
C TYR A 242 -15.29 16.26 -4.63
N TYR A 243 -16.30 16.81 -3.98
CA TYR A 243 -16.92 16.34 -2.75
C TYR A 243 -18.34 16.93 -2.68
N ASP A 244 -19.17 16.46 -1.75
CA ASP A 244 -20.38 17.15 -1.33
C ASP A 244 -20.13 17.87 0.00
N ASN A 245 -20.53 19.14 0.10
CA ASN A 245 -20.49 19.88 1.36
C ASN A 245 -21.86 19.98 2.05
N ASN A 246 -22.95 19.58 1.39
CA ASN A 246 -24.33 19.68 1.88
C ASN A 246 -24.66 21.07 2.46
N GLY A 247 -24.17 22.15 1.83
CA GLY A 247 -24.36 23.53 2.31
C GLY A 247 -23.55 23.92 3.56
N CYS A 248 -22.67 23.05 4.08
CA CYS A 248 -21.71 23.39 5.12
C CYS A 248 -20.53 24.23 4.59
N GLY A 249 -19.73 24.79 5.49
CA GLY A 249 -18.50 25.49 5.16
C GLY A 249 -17.45 24.58 4.49
N SER A 250 -16.62 25.18 3.65
CA SER A 250 -15.56 24.51 2.89
C SER A 250 -14.57 23.76 3.79
N ALA A 251 -14.16 22.58 3.33
CA ALA A 251 -13.04 21.83 3.90
C ALA A 251 -11.69 22.39 3.42
N THR A 252 -10.60 22.03 4.12
CA THR A 252 -9.23 22.33 3.69
C THR A 252 -8.55 21.09 3.11
N PHE A 253 -7.84 21.27 2.00
CA PHE A 253 -7.12 20.21 1.29
C PHE A 253 -5.68 20.70 1.04
N GLY A 254 -4.70 20.15 1.76
CA GLY A 254 -3.31 20.63 1.76
C GLY A 254 -2.67 20.62 0.37
N ASP A 255 -2.60 19.45 -0.26
CA ASP A 255 -2.13 19.30 -1.65
C ASP A 255 -3.29 19.39 -2.68
N GLY A 256 -4.48 19.81 -2.24
CA GLY A 256 -5.70 19.87 -3.04
C GLY A 256 -6.50 18.56 -3.13
N ILE A 257 -7.62 18.64 -3.86
CA ILE A 257 -8.50 17.52 -4.17
C ILE A 257 -8.70 17.39 -5.69
N THR A 258 -8.60 16.18 -6.22
CA THR A 258 -8.67 15.91 -7.66
C THR A 258 -9.47 14.64 -7.99
N GLY A 259 -9.82 14.49 -9.28
CA GLY A 259 -10.29 13.21 -9.82
C GLY A 259 -9.18 12.15 -9.77
N GLY A 260 -9.52 10.95 -9.32
CA GLY A 260 -8.64 9.79 -9.22
C GLY A 260 -8.93 8.71 -10.27
N VAL A 261 -8.33 7.54 -10.06
CA VAL A 261 -8.56 6.31 -10.83
C VAL A 261 -9.12 5.25 -9.90
N SER A 262 -9.92 4.32 -10.42
CA SER A 262 -10.63 3.36 -9.55
C SER A 262 -9.67 2.35 -8.95
N VAL A 263 -9.71 2.21 -7.62
CA VAL A 263 -8.95 1.20 -6.89
C VAL A 263 -9.95 0.16 -6.40
N GLN A 264 -10.12 -0.95 -7.13
CA GLN A 264 -11.20 -1.90 -6.84
C GLN A 264 -10.87 -2.83 -5.66
N MET A 265 -11.85 -2.99 -4.76
CA MET A 265 -11.81 -3.96 -3.67
C MET A 265 -11.79 -5.41 -4.20
N PRO A 266 -10.90 -6.29 -3.69
CA PRO A 266 -10.99 -7.72 -3.96
C PRO A 266 -12.30 -8.29 -3.41
N THR A 267 -12.78 -9.40 -3.97
CA THR A 267 -14.01 -10.06 -3.49
C THR A 267 -13.77 -10.94 -2.26
N THR A 268 -12.55 -11.46 -2.09
CA THR A 268 -12.21 -12.32 -0.95
C THR A 268 -10.74 -12.30 -0.56
N ASN A 269 -10.46 -12.58 0.72
CA ASN A 269 -9.11 -12.85 1.24
C ASN A 269 -8.73 -14.35 1.17
N ALA A 270 -9.59 -15.25 0.67
CA ALA A 270 -9.41 -16.70 0.77
C ALA A 270 -8.08 -17.22 0.16
N ALA A 271 -7.58 -16.58 -0.90
CA ALA A 271 -6.30 -16.93 -1.52
C ALA A 271 -5.10 -16.80 -0.54
N MET A 272 -5.19 -15.88 0.43
CA MET A 272 -4.15 -15.66 1.44
C MET A 272 -3.89 -16.93 2.28
N ARG A 273 -4.89 -17.81 2.43
CA ARG A 273 -4.75 -19.08 3.16
C ARG A 273 -3.62 -19.96 2.62
N GLU A 274 -3.37 -19.95 1.31
CA GLU A 274 -2.29 -20.77 0.71
C GLU A 274 -0.89 -20.19 0.93
N GLU A 275 -0.79 -18.91 1.26
CA GLU A 275 0.48 -18.27 1.61
C GLU A 275 0.74 -18.24 3.12
N ALA A 276 -0.23 -18.63 3.94
CA ALA A 276 -0.14 -18.58 5.40
C ALA A 276 0.91 -19.56 5.94
N VAL A 277 1.76 -19.07 6.85
CA VAL A 277 2.77 -19.88 7.54
C VAL A 277 2.19 -20.61 8.74
N CYS A 278 1.16 -20.04 9.36
CA CYS A 278 0.34 -20.65 10.41
C CYS A 278 -1.14 -20.49 10.05
N THR A 279 -1.91 -21.58 10.10
CA THR A 279 -3.37 -21.55 10.02
C THR A 279 -3.98 -21.93 11.36
N TYR A 280 -4.75 -21.01 11.94
CA TYR A 280 -5.61 -21.28 13.09
C TYR A 280 -7.06 -21.47 12.63
N THR A 281 -7.89 -22.09 13.46
CA THR A 281 -9.29 -22.43 13.15
C THR A 281 -10.22 -21.91 14.24
N GLY A 282 -11.39 -21.41 13.84
CA GLY A 282 -12.39 -20.84 14.73
C GLY A 282 -11.91 -19.59 15.48
N PRO A 283 -12.66 -19.14 16.49
CA PRO A 283 -12.33 -17.93 17.23
C PRO A 283 -10.96 -18.05 17.90
N THR A 284 -10.10 -17.07 17.61
CA THR A 284 -8.67 -17.10 17.93
C THR A 284 -8.24 -15.77 18.54
N GLN A 285 -7.71 -15.78 19.77
CA GLN A 285 -7.13 -14.60 20.40
C GLN A 285 -5.62 -14.56 20.19
N ILE A 286 -5.09 -13.40 19.77
CA ILE A 286 -3.65 -13.16 19.58
C ILE A 286 -3.24 -11.94 20.41
N VAL A 287 -2.33 -12.16 21.37
CA VAL A 287 -1.75 -11.07 22.17
C VAL A 287 -0.27 -10.93 21.82
N PHE A 288 0.11 -9.80 21.22
CA PHE A 288 1.51 -9.49 20.93
C PHE A 288 2.26 -9.06 22.19
N ASN A 289 3.43 -9.67 22.41
CA ASN A 289 4.32 -9.41 23.51
C ASN A 289 5.55 -8.64 23.01
N ALA A 290 5.97 -7.60 23.75
CA ALA A 290 7.05 -6.68 23.35
C ALA A 290 8.37 -7.37 22.95
N GLY A 291 8.66 -8.55 23.52
CA GLY A 291 9.85 -9.36 23.22
C GLY A 291 9.85 -10.08 21.86
N GLY A 292 8.95 -9.77 20.92
CA GLY A 292 8.90 -10.44 19.61
C GLY A 292 8.20 -11.80 19.62
N THR A 293 7.37 -12.04 20.64
CA THR A 293 6.51 -13.24 20.74
C THR A 293 5.05 -12.84 20.69
N MET A 294 4.18 -13.80 20.39
CA MET A 294 2.74 -13.69 20.52
C MET A 294 2.20 -14.85 21.34
N THR A 295 1.17 -14.59 22.14
CA THR A 295 0.42 -15.62 22.87
C THR A 295 -0.89 -15.86 22.14
N VAL A 296 -1.09 -17.09 21.65
CA VAL A 296 -2.23 -17.49 20.82
C VAL A 296 -3.14 -18.45 21.59
N VAL A 297 -4.43 -18.13 21.63
CA VAL A 297 -5.50 -19.01 22.11
C VAL A 297 -6.38 -19.33 20.92
N SER A 298 -6.42 -20.59 20.50
CA SER A 298 -7.23 -21.06 19.36
C SER A 298 -7.68 -22.51 19.62
N PRO A 299 -8.78 -22.70 20.36
CA PRO A 299 -9.13 -24.01 20.90
C PRO A 299 -9.65 -25.01 19.86
N TRP A 300 -10.16 -24.51 18.73
CA TRP A 300 -10.60 -25.35 17.61
C TRP A 300 -9.44 -25.81 16.71
N THR A 301 -8.24 -25.26 16.85
CA THR A 301 -7.09 -25.67 16.01
C THR A 301 -6.62 -27.07 16.39
N ARG A 302 -6.79 -28.00 15.44
CA ARG A 302 -6.38 -29.42 15.55
C ARG A 302 -5.05 -29.69 14.86
N ASN A 303 -4.71 -28.89 13.86
CA ASN A 303 -3.47 -28.87 13.11
C ASN A 303 -3.18 -27.41 12.69
N THR A 304 -2.02 -26.88 13.07
CA THR A 304 -1.64 -25.49 12.82
C THR A 304 -1.17 -25.22 11.38
N LEU A 305 -1.06 -26.25 10.54
CA LEU A 305 -0.56 -26.19 9.15
C LEU A 305 0.73 -25.36 9.02
N ALA A 306 1.68 -25.59 9.93
CA ALA A 306 2.95 -24.88 9.97
C ALA A 306 3.76 -25.10 8.68
N ARG A 307 3.97 -24.04 7.90
CA ARG A 307 4.88 -24.02 6.74
C ARG A 307 6.25 -23.47 7.17
N GLY A 308 7.30 -23.72 6.37
CA GLY A 308 8.63 -23.10 6.56
C GLY A 308 9.38 -23.40 7.87
N GLY A 309 8.88 -24.30 8.72
CA GLY A 309 9.45 -24.57 10.06
C GLY A 309 8.99 -23.61 11.16
N ALA A 310 7.95 -22.80 10.93
CA ALA A 310 7.41 -21.89 11.93
C ALA A 310 6.84 -22.62 13.16
N SER A 311 7.06 -22.06 14.34
CA SER A 311 6.42 -22.53 15.58
C SER A 311 5.05 -21.88 15.72
N CYS A 312 4.00 -22.56 15.27
CA CYS A 312 2.61 -22.09 15.37
C CYS A 312 1.91 -22.52 16.69
N GLY A 313 2.67 -23.06 17.65
CA GLY A 313 2.16 -23.47 18.96
C GLY A 313 1.65 -24.91 18.99
N ALA A 314 1.69 -25.51 20.18
CA ALA A 314 1.23 -26.88 20.38
C ALA A 314 -0.30 -26.93 20.48
N VAL A 315 -0.93 -27.82 19.71
CA VAL A 315 -2.36 -28.13 19.82
C VAL A 315 -2.65 -28.92 21.11
N GLY A 316 -3.86 -28.76 21.65
CA GLY A 316 -4.29 -29.40 22.92
C GLY A 316 -4.70 -28.39 23.98
N THR A 317 -5.10 -28.87 25.16
CA THR A 317 -5.71 -28.08 26.25
C THR A 317 -4.81 -27.87 27.47
N GLY A 318 -3.62 -28.46 27.49
CA GLY A 318 -2.64 -28.31 28.57
C GLY A 318 -2.03 -26.91 28.64
N THR A 319 -1.37 -26.59 29.75
CA THR A 319 -0.67 -25.31 29.93
C THR A 319 0.34 -25.06 28.80
N GLY A 320 0.29 -23.90 28.17
CA GLY A 320 1.15 -23.57 27.01
C GLY A 320 0.67 -24.10 25.66
N GLN A 321 -0.56 -24.65 25.58
CA GLN A 321 -1.17 -25.13 24.35
C GLN A 321 -2.32 -24.23 23.88
N LEU A 322 -2.64 -24.27 22.58
CA LEU A 322 -3.60 -23.37 21.92
C LEU A 322 -5.03 -23.44 22.49
N GLY A 323 -5.46 -24.60 22.98
CA GLY A 323 -6.75 -24.83 23.63
C GLY A 323 -6.76 -24.58 25.14
N ASN A 324 -5.79 -23.83 25.66
CA ASN A 324 -5.77 -23.37 27.05
C ASN A 324 -6.05 -21.86 27.12
N PRO A 325 -6.76 -21.33 28.13
CA PRO A 325 -6.95 -19.90 28.33
C PRO A 325 -5.64 -19.09 28.43
N GLY A 326 -4.53 -19.70 28.88
CA GLY A 326 -3.21 -19.08 28.88
C GLY A 326 -2.50 -19.07 27.52
N GLY A 327 -3.02 -19.82 26.54
CA GLY A 327 -2.52 -19.92 25.17
C GLY A 327 -1.17 -20.63 25.01
N ALA A 328 -0.74 -20.74 23.76
CA ALA A 328 0.64 -21.07 23.39
C ALA A 328 1.40 -19.79 23.10
N THR A 329 2.57 -19.60 23.72
CA THR A 329 3.46 -18.47 23.41
C THR A 329 4.52 -18.89 22.40
N VAL A 330 4.59 -18.17 21.28
CA VAL A 330 5.45 -18.48 20.12
C VAL A 330 6.12 -17.22 19.60
N ALA A 331 7.18 -17.35 18.80
CA ALA A 331 7.74 -16.20 18.08
C ALA A 331 6.69 -15.62 17.11
N VAL A 332 6.69 -14.31 16.92
CA VAL A 332 5.96 -13.68 15.81
C VAL A 332 6.57 -14.19 14.50
N PRO A 333 5.82 -14.81 13.58
CA PRO A 333 6.36 -15.22 12.29
C PRO A 333 6.77 -13.97 11.49
N ASP A 334 8.05 -13.88 11.17
CA ASP A 334 8.62 -12.66 10.60
C ASP A 334 8.59 -12.66 9.06
N HIS A 335 8.18 -11.54 8.48
CA HIS A 335 7.90 -11.36 7.06
C HIS A 335 6.87 -12.34 6.48
N ASP A 336 5.90 -12.75 7.30
CA ASP A 336 4.97 -13.83 6.97
C ASP A 336 3.49 -13.52 7.28
N LEU A 337 2.62 -14.51 7.06
CA LEU A 337 1.16 -14.38 7.19
C LEU A 337 0.58 -15.44 8.14
N ILE A 338 -0.28 -15.02 9.05
CA ILE A 338 -1.20 -15.89 9.80
C ILE A 338 -2.59 -15.83 9.14
N PHE A 339 -3.21 -16.99 8.95
CA PHE A 339 -4.60 -17.09 8.51
C PHE A 339 -5.46 -17.73 9.62
N VAL A 340 -6.65 -17.21 9.86
CA VAL A 340 -7.64 -17.81 10.75
C VAL A 340 -8.88 -18.15 9.94
N GLN A 341 -9.12 -19.46 9.76
CA GLN A 341 -10.28 -19.98 9.03
C GLN A 341 -11.47 -20.22 9.97
N ASP A 342 -12.68 -20.15 9.42
CA ASP A 342 -13.86 -20.74 10.06
C ASP A 342 -13.63 -22.23 10.36
N VAL A 343 -14.37 -22.78 11.32
CA VAL A 343 -14.41 -24.22 11.60
C VAL A 343 -14.95 -24.91 10.34
N PRO A 344 -14.12 -25.68 9.61
CA PRO A 344 -14.49 -26.15 8.29
C PRO A 344 -15.56 -27.25 8.40
N PRO A 345 -16.52 -27.30 7.47
CA PRO A 345 -17.62 -28.26 7.53
C PRO A 345 -17.07 -29.69 7.46
N ARG A 346 -17.72 -30.65 8.12
CA ARG A 346 -17.26 -32.06 8.17
C ARG A 346 -17.11 -32.71 6.78
N SER A 347 -17.81 -32.19 5.76
CA SER A 347 -17.70 -32.57 4.34
C SER A 347 -16.40 -32.15 3.67
N ASP A 348 -15.68 -31.14 4.19
CA ASP A 348 -14.36 -30.71 3.71
C ASP A 348 -13.31 -31.75 4.11
N THR A 349 -13.18 -32.83 3.32
CA THR A 349 -12.36 -34.00 3.70
C THR A 349 -10.85 -33.78 3.59
N THR A 350 -10.42 -32.74 2.89
CA THR A 350 -9.00 -32.38 2.69
C THR A 350 -8.45 -31.53 3.83
N ASN A 351 -9.31 -30.85 4.59
CA ASN A 351 -8.92 -29.94 5.66
C ASN A 351 -8.67 -30.68 6.99
N PRO A 352 -7.43 -30.69 7.53
CA PRO A 352 -7.10 -31.44 8.73
C PRO A 352 -7.73 -30.87 10.02
N ASN A 353 -8.28 -29.65 9.97
CA ASN A 353 -8.98 -29.04 11.09
C ASN A 353 -10.49 -29.37 11.13
N ARG A 354 -11.02 -30.14 10.17
CA ARG A 354 -12.44 -30.56 10.18
C ARG A 354 -12.81 -31.31 11.47
N PRO A 355 -14.04 -31.17 11.98
CA PRO A 355 -14.52 -31.95 13.13
C PRO A 355 -14.52 -33.46 12.88
N ASN A 356 -14.12 -34.25 13.88
CA ASN A 356 -14.23 -35.71 13.87
C ASN A 356 -15.57 -36.18 14.44
N GLY A 357 -16.11 -37.29 13.93
CA GLY A 357 -17.28 -37.96 14.51
C GLY A 357 -18.21 -38.58 13.46
N THR A 358 -19.36 -39.08 13.91
CA THR A 358 -20.47 -39.55 13.05
C THR A 358 -21.63 -38.55 12.99
N SER A 359 -21.75 -37.63 13.96
CA SER A 359 -22.78 -36.57 14.00
C SER A 359 -22.65 -35.56 12.86
N SER A 360 -23.77 -35.02 12.39
CA SER A 360 -23.82 -33.89 11.45
C SER A 360 -23.52 -32.55 12.13
N THR A 361 -23.72 -32.44 13.44
CA THR A 361 -23.44 -31.23 14.22
C THR A 361 -21.94 -31.09 14.48
N VAL A 362 -21.41 -29.88 14.27
CA VAL A 362 -20.07 -29.48 14.71
C VAL A 362 -20.08 -29.38 16.24
N THR A 363 -19.26 -30.19 16.91
CA THR A 363 -19.17 -30.18 18.39
C THR A 363 -17.90 -29.45 18.83
N PRO A 364 -18.00 -28.45 19.73
CA PRO A 364 -16.83 -27.75 20.26
C PRO A 364 -15.88 -28.66 21.07
N PRO A 365 -14.60 -28.27 21.22
CA PRO A 365 -13.68 -28.87 22.18
C PRO A 365 -14.28 -28.93 23.58
N THR A 366 -13.96 -29.95 24.38
CA THR A 366 -14.63 -30.23 25.67
C THR A 366 -14.53 -29.12 26.71
N ASN A 367 -13.57 -28.21 26.59
CA ASN A 367 -13.38 -27.07 27.46
C ASN A 367 -13.82 -25.71 26.85
N VAL A 368 -14.43 -25.75 25.66
CA VAL A 368 -15.14 -24.63 25.02
C VAL A 368 -16.64 -24.77 25.25
N THR A 369 -17.26 -23.73 25.78
CA THR A 369 -18.72 -23.56 25.78
C THR A 369 -19.09 -22.61 24.65
N CYS A 370 -19.88 -23.06 23.68
CA CYS A 370 -20.55 -22.18 22.72
C CYS A 370 -21.93 -21.77 23.28
N THR A 371 -22.34 -20.53 23.06
CA THR A 371 -23.69 -20.02 23.35
C THR A 371 -24.33 -19.51 22.07
N THR A 372 -25.63 -19.74 21.91
CA THR A 372 -26.41 -19.35 20.71
C THR A 372 -27.32 -18.15 20.97
N GLY A 373 -28.00 -17.67 19.94
CA GLY A 373 -28.84 -16.47 20.01
C GLY A 373 -28.05 -15.18 19.76
N SER A 374 -28.71 -14.04 19.90
CA SER A 374 -28.13 -12.72 19.63
C SER A 374 -27.03 -12.31 20.61
N SER A 375 -27.05 -12.81 21.85
CA SER A 375 -25.89 -12.76 22.77
C SER A 375 -24.99 -14.01 22.66
N GLY A 376 -24.99 -14.64 21.48
CA GLY A 376 -24.19 -15.82 21.16
C GLY A 376 -22.68 -15.56 21.20
N GLY A 377 -21.91 -16.62 21.45
CA GLY A 377 -20.53 -16.46 21.89
C GLY A 377 -19.76 -17.76 22.10
N TRP A 378 -18.52 -17.60 22.54
CA TRP A 378 -17.64 -18.67 22.95
C TRP A 378 -16.95 -18.35 24.29
N ARG A 379 -16.73 -19.39 25.09
CA ARG A 379 -16.01 -19.33 26.37
C ARG A 379 -15.09 -20.53 26.49
N LEU A 380 -13.78 -20.28 26.60
CA LEU A 380 -12.77 -21.26 26.91
C LEU A 380 -12.43 -21.22 28.40
N THR A 381 -12.46 -22.36 29.10
CA THR A 381 -12.16 -22.47 30.53
C THR A 381 -11.09 -23.52 30.83
N SER A 382 -10.23 -23.26 31.82
CA SER A 382 -9.33 -24.26 32.40
C SER A 382 -9.04 -23.92 33.85
N GLY A 383 -9.56 -24.71 34.80
CA GLY A 383 -9.56 -24.32 36.21
C GLY A 383 -10.35 -23.01 36.41
N SER A 384 -9.72 -22.03 37.06
CA SER A 384 -10.28 -20.67 37.21
C SER A 384 -10.00 -19.74 36.01
N ALA A 385 -9.07 -20.09 35.11
CA ALA A 385 -8.73 -19.26 33.97
C ALA A 385 -9.82 -19.33 32.90
N THR A 386 -10.21 -18.18 32.36
CA THR A 386 -11.27 -18.05 31.35
C THR A 386 -10.91 -17.02 30.29
N VAL A 387 -11.12 -17.36 29.01
CA VAL A 387 -11.21 -16.40 27.89
C VAL A 387 -12.62 -16.50 27.33
N ARG A 388 -13.29 -15.37 27.05
CA ARG A 388 -14.67 -15.38 26.55
C ARG A 388 -15.03 -14.10 25.78
N TYR A 389 -15.86 -14.29 24.76
CA TYR A 389 -16.55 -13.24 24.02
C TYR A 389 -17.98 -13.77 23.74
N PRO A 390 -19.05 -13.11 24.23
CA PRO A 390 -19.07 -11.86 24.98
C PRO A 390 -18.51 -12.04 26.41
N LEU A 391 -18.08 -10.94 27.03
CA LEU A 391 -17.68 -10.87 28.45
C LEU A 391 -18.83 -11.25 29.39
N SER A 392 -18.51 -11.44 30.67
CA SER A 392 -19.55 -11.63 31.68
C SER A 392 -20.35 -10.35 31.86
N SER A 393 -21.68 -10.42 31.77
CA SER A 393 -22.61 -9.28 31.75
C SER A 393 -22.43 -8.27 30.59
N GLU A 394 -21.68 -8.63 29.54
CA GLU A 394 -21.75 -7.87 28.29
C GLU A 394 -23.14 -8.04 27.67
N SER A 395 -23.71 -6.91 27.28
CA SER A 395 -24.97 -6.81 26.56
C SER A 395 -24.77 -7.10 25.09
N GLU A 396 -25.84 -7.52 24.43
CA GLU A 396 -25.91 -7.72 23.00
C GLU A 396 -25.23 -6.57 22.23
N ALA A 397 -24.27 -6.93 21.37
CA ALA A 397 -23.60 -5.96 20.53
C ALA A 397 -24.54 -5.48 19.40
N GLU A 398 -24.36 -4.23 18.99
CA GLU A 398 -25.22 -3.44 18.09
C GLU A 398 -25.74 -4.17 16.83
N TYR A 399 -25.00 -5.16 16.31
CA TYR A 399 -25.30 -5.90 15.07
C TYR A 399 -25.34 -7.42 15.25
N SER A 400 -25.43 -7.88 16.50
CA SER A 400 -25.42 -9.29 16.85
C SER A 400 -26.83 -9.86 16.73
N SER A 401 -27.06 -10.85 15.87
CA SER A 401 -28.37 -11.47 15.69
C SER A 401 -28.38 -12.94 16.09
N SER A 402 -29.57 -13.55 16.21
CA SER A 402 -29.69 -14.98 16.52
C SER A 402 -29.18 -15.91 15.42
N THR A 403 -29.05 -15.42 14.19
CA THR A 403 -28.50 -16.13 13.02
C THR A 403 -27.07 -15.72 12.69
N THR A 404 -26.64 -14.54 13.12
CA THR A 404 -25.29 -13.99 12.90
C THR A 404 -24.78 -13.32 14.18
N PRO A 405 -24.39 -14.09 15.22
CA PRO A 405 -23.87 -13.51 16.44
C PRO A 405 -22.52 -12.81 16.22
N ALA A 406 -22.26 -11.78 17.02
CA ALA A 406 -21.04 -10.99 16.96
C ALA A 406 -19.79 -11.81 17.33
N TYR A 407 -19.91 -12.86 18.12
CA TYR A 407 -18.78 -13.70 18.54
C TYR A 407 -19.05 -15.18 18.26
N ASP A 408 -19.50 -15.48 17.05
CA ASP A 408 -19.84 -16.84 16.62
C ASP A 408 -18.74 -17.85 16.99
N CYS A 409 -19.16 -18.99 17.55
CA CYS A 409 -18.25 -19.99 18.09
C CYS A 409 -17.49 -20.76 17.01
N ASP A 410 -18.03 -20.81 15.78
CA ASP A 410 -17.50 -21.56 14.66
C ASP A 410 -16.79 -20.65 13.63
N ARG A 411 -16.92 -19.31 13.75
CA ARG A 411 -16.32 -18.34 12.81
C ARG A 411 -14.85 -18.08 13.11
N GLY A 412 -14.05 -17.91 12.06
CA GLY A 412 -12.60 -17.68 12.06
C GLY A 412 -12.22 -16.27 12.49
N ASP A 413 -12.76 -15.81 13.61
CA ASP A 413 -12.57 -14.45 14.10
C ASP A 413 -11.27 -14.30 14.89
N VAL A 414 -10.60 -13.17 14.70
CA VAL A 414 -9.38 -12.83 15.45
C VAL A 414 -9.65 -11.77 16.49
N PHE A 415 -9.25 -12.02 17.73
CA PHE A 415 -9.27 -11.08 18.84
C PHE A 415 -7.83 -10.63 19.14
N VAL A 416 -7.41 -9.49 18.60
CA VAL A 416 -6.00 -9.05 18.56
C VAL A 416 -5.73 -7.80 19.39
N ARG A 417 -4.59 -7.76 20.07
CA ARG A 417 -4.02 -6.59 20.77
C ARG A 417 -2.53 -6.78 21.08
N GLY A 418 -1.85 -5.74 21.54
CA GLY A 418 -0.56 -5.82 22.23
C GLY A 418 0.59 -5.05 21.56
N ALA A 419 1.80 -5.41 21.97
CA ALA A 419 3.05 -4.77 21.57
C ALA A 419 3.69 -5.52 20.40
N MET A 420 3.48 -5.04 19.17
CA MET A 420 3.91 -5.71 17.96
C MET A 420 5.40 -5.50 17.69
N ASN A 421 6.13 -6.60 17.50
CA ASN A 421 7.54 -6.62 17.13
C ASN A 421 7.83 -7.75 16.13
N GLY A 422 8.00 -7.38 14.87
CA GLY A 422 8.25 -8.23 13.69
C GLY A 422 7.73 -7.55 12.42
N ALA A 423 7.63 -8.29 11.31
CA ALA A 423 6.80 -7.96 10.16
C ALA A 423 5.77 -9.08 9.95
N LEU A 424 4.46 -8.78 9.99
CA LEU A 424 3.41 -9.80 9.96
C LEU A 424 2.13 -9.29 9.28
N THR A 425 1.39 -10.17 8.60
CA THR A 425 -0.03 -9.95 8.30
C THR A 425 -0.90 -10.99 9.02
N ILE A 426 -2.08 -10.59 9.46
CA ILE A 426 -3.15 -11.48 9.95
C ILE A 426 -4.36 -11.35 9.02
N ALA A 427 -4.78 -12.46 8.42
CA ALA A 427 -6.03 -12.58 7.67
C ALA A 427 -7.03 -13.46 8.44
N ALA A 428 -8.30 -13.05 8.46
CA ALA A 428 -9.36 -13.70 9.24
C ALA A 428 -10.74 -13.48 8.61
N THR A 429 -11.78 -14.13 9.13
CA THR A 429 -13.16 -13.83 8.74
C THR A 429 -13.56 -12.45 9.27
N THR A 430 -13.48 -12.22 10.59
CA THR A 430 -13.67 -10.91 11.23
C THR A 430 -12.47 -10.60 12.13
N ILE A 431 -12.09 -9.32 12.26
CA ILE A 431 -11.02 -8.93 13.19
C ILE A 431 -11.57 -7.98 14.26
N TYR A 432 -11.39 -8.34 15.52
CA TYR A 432 -11.67 -7.54 16.70
C TYR A 432 -10.36 -7.03 17.29
N VAL A 433 -10.10 -5.72 17.16
CA VAL A 433 -9.01 -5.04 17.85
C VAL A 433 -9.46 -4.81 19.29
N THR A 434 -9.02 -5.68 20.20
CA THR A 434 -9.52 -5.81 21.58
C THR A 434 -8.83 -4.90 22.60
N GLY A 435 -7.79 -4.17 22.17
CA GLY A 435 -7.04 -3.20 22.96
C GLY A 435 -6.07 -2.48 22.04
N ASP A 436 -5.10 -1.75 22.60
CA ASP A 436 -4.08 -1.08 21.77
C ASP A 436 -3.23 -2.08 20.99
N ILE A 437 -2.86 -1.70 19.76
CA ILE A 437 -1.82 -2.32 18.95
C ILE A 437 -0.77 -1.24 18.70
N ALA A 438 0.46 -1.47 19.16
CA ALA A 438 1.55 -0.51 19.03
C ALA A 438 2.85 -1.18 18.59
N TYR A 439 3.55 -0.59 17.61
CA TYR A 439 4.87 -1.03 17.19
C TYR A 439 5.91 -0.76 18.29
N GLN A 440 6.73 -1.76 18.61
CA GLN A 440 7.88 -1.58 19.51
C GLN A 440 9.01 -0.79 18.86
N ASN A 441 9.24 -1.00 17.57
CA ASN A 441 10.14 -0.22 16.73
C ASN A 441 9.38 0.32 15.51
N THR A 442 9.04 1.60 15.56
CA THR A 442 8.35 2.33 14.49
C THR A 442 9.20 2.54 13.23
N SER A 443 10.46 2.08 13.18
CA SER A 443 11.24 2.04 11.93
C SER A 443 11.06 0.72 11.18
N SER A 444 11.10 -0.42 11.87
CA SER A 444 11.14 -1.76 11.24
C SER A 444 9.86 -2.58 11.37
N ASN A 445 9.03 -2.35 12.39
CA ASN A 445 7.88 -3.22 12.64
C ASN A 445 6.67 -2.82 11.79
N VAL A 446 5.97 -3.82 11.24
CA VAL A 446 4.82 -3.62 10.36
C VAL A 446 3.77 -4.71 10.53
N LEU A 447 2.51 -4.30 10.70
CA LEU A 447 1.37 -5.19 10.83
C LEU A 447 0.34 -4.93 9.74
N GLY A 448 -0.12 -6.00 9.09
CA GLY A 448 -1.32 -6.02 8.27
C GLY A 448 -2.48 -6.72 8.99
N LEU A 449 -3.67 -6.15 8.92
CA LEU A 449 -4.94 -6.75 9.38
C LEU A 449 -5.90 -6.83 8.19
N VAL A 450 -6.35 -8.03 7.81
CA VAL A 450 -7.23 -8.26 6.65
C VAL A 450 -8.46 -9.08 7.07
N GLY A 451 -9.58 -8.40 7.34
CA GLY A 451 -10.87 -9.05 7.58
C GLY A 451 -11.60 -9.31 6.26
N GLN A 452 -12.09 -10.54 6.04
CA GLN A 452 -13.04 -10.82 4.96
C GLN A 452 -14.33 -10.02 5.14
N SER A 453 -14.80 -9.96 6.39
CA SER A 453 -15.89 -9.12 6.87
C SER A 453 -15.31 -7.88 7.56
N ALA A 454 -16.01 -7.33 8.55
CA ALA A 454 -15.66 -6.10 9.24
C ALA A 454 -14.35 -6.20 10.06
N VAL A 455 -13.71 -5.05 10.26
CA VAL A 455 -12.64 -4.87 11.26
C VAL A 455 -13.16 -3.96 12.37
N TRP A 456 -13.43 -4.55 13.53
CA TRP A 456 -14.01 -3.88 14.68
C TRP A 456 -12.94 -3.34 15.63
N VAL A 457 -13.03 -2.06 15.94
CA VAL A 457 -12.52 -1.52 17.21
C VAL A 457 -13.46 -1.98 18.32
N TRP A 458 -13.04 -3.00 19.07
CA TRP A 458 -13.87 -3.63 20.09
C TRP A 458 -14.17 -2.66 21.24
N ASN A 459 -15.44 -2.57 21.60
CA ASN A 459 -15.97 -1.61 22.57
C ASN A 459 -17.23 -2.22 23.25
N PRO A 460 -17.04 -3.23 24.11
CA PRO A 460 -18.12 -3.97 24.77
C PRO A 460 -18.87 -3.09 25.79
N MET A 461 -20.15 -3.40 26.03
CA MET A 461 -21.06 -2.62 26.87
C MET A 461 -21.79 -3.50 27.89
N ASN A 462 -22.11 -2.97 29.06
CA ASN A 462 -23.12 -3.50 29.98
C ASN A 462 -24.23 -2.45 30.12
N GLY A 463 -25.38 -2.71 29.48
CA GLY A 463 -26.38 -1.69 29.19
C GLY A 463 -25.79 -0.59 28.31
N SER A 464 -25.79 0.64 28.83
CA SER A 464 -25.12 1.80 28.21
C SER A 464 -23.75 2.11 28.84
N SER A 465 -23.26 1.30 29.78
CA SER A 465 -21.99 1.51 30.47
C SER A 465 -20.84 0.78 29.76
N PRO A 466 -19.73 1.47 29.41
CA PRO A 466 -18.64 0.84 28.68
C PRO A 466 -17.85 -0.15 29.55
N MET A 467 -17.57 -1.33 29.01
CA MET A 467 -16.70 -2.33 29.61
C MET A 467 -15.28 -2.13 29.07
N ASN A 468 -14.30 -2.02 29.99
CA ASN A 468 -12.94 -1.58 29.66
C ASN A 468 -11.88 -2.62 30.12
N PRO A 469 -11.97 -3.89 29.70
CA PRO A 469 -11.10 -4.97 30.21
C PRO A 469 -9.62 -4.79 29.83
N ASN A 470 -9.33 -4.03 28.78
CA ASN A 470 -7.99 -3.83 28.22
C ASN A 470 -7.57 -2.34 28.19
N GLY A 471 -8.17 -1.52 29.06
CA GLY A 471 -7.86 -0.09 29.18
C GLY A 471 -9.08 0.84 29.05
N THR A 472 -9.03 1.99 29.71
CA THR A 472 -10.06 3.04 29.71
C THR A 472 -9.52 4.29 28.99
N GLY A 473 -10.11 4.67 27.86
CA GLY A 473 -9.76 5.91 27.16
C GLY A 473 -9.41 5.68 25.69
N ASN A 474 -8.44 6.47 25.21
CA ASN A 474 -7.89 6.45 23.85
C ASN A 474 -7.55 5.02 23.39
N ARG A 475 -7.68 4.78 22.09
CA ARG A 475 -7.28 3.54 21.42
C ARG A 475 -6.19 3.87 20.41
N ARG A 476 -5.10 3.11 20.40
CA ARG A 476 -4.06 3.18 19.36
C ARG A 476 -4.03 1.91 18.52
N ILE A 477 -3.96 2.08 17.20
CA ILE A 477 -3.85 0.98 16.24
C ILE A 477 -2.74 1.33 15.24
N ASP A 478 -1.58 0.71 15.42
CA ASP A 478 -0.46 0.74 14.49
C ASP A 478 -0.60 -0.44 13.50
N ALA A 479 -1.25 -0.23 12.35
CA ALA A 479 -1.48 -1.27 11.34
C ALA A 479 -1.89 -0.70 9.97
N ALA A 480 -1.64 -1.48 8.92
CA ALA A 480 -2.43 -1.41 7.69
C ALA A 480 -3.69 -2.27 7.85
N ILE A 481 -4.86 -1.73 7.53
CA ILE A 481 -6.16 -2.35 7.79
C ILE A 481 -6.95 -2.47 6.49
N ILE A 482 -7.45 -3.67 6.18
CA ILE A 482 -8.43 -3.92 5.13
C ILE A 482 -9.65 -4.61 5.75
N SER A 483 -10.85 -4.08 5.48
CA SER A 483 -12.10 -4.82 5.49
C SER A 483 -12.55 -5.04 4.04
N VAL A 484 -12.64 -6.30 3.62
CA VAL A 484 -12.82 -6.68 2.21
C VAL A 484 -14.26 -6.49 1.74
N ALA A 485 -15.23 -7.01 2.50
CA ALA A 485 -16.65 -6.94 2.15
C ALA A 485 -17.44 -5.87 2.92
N HIS A 486 -16.90 -5.37 4.04
CA HIS A 486 -17.63 -4.52 4.99
C HIS A 486 -16.77 -3.30 5.42
N SER A 487 -16.94 -2.78 6.65
CA SER A 487 -16.23 -1.58 7.13
C SER A 487 -15.19 -1.80 8.24
N PHE A 488 -14.31 -0.81 8.42
CA PHE A 488 -13.52 -0.63 9.64
C PHE A 488 -14.25 0.33 10.58
N GLN A 489 -14.67 -0.11 11.76
CA GLN A 489 -15.55 0.70 12.62
C GLN A 489 -15.50 0.39 14.12
N VAL A 490 -16.13 1.23 14.93
CA VAL A 490 -16.27 0.98 16.38
C VAL A 490 -17.55 0.21 16.64
N GLN A 491 -17.46 -0.84 17.46
CA GLN A 491 -18.64 -1.57 17.92
C GLN A 491 -19.41 -0.74 18.97
N ASN A 492 -20.75 -0.72 18.95
CA ASN A 492 -21.54 0.02 19.95
C ASN A 492 -21.16 1.52 19.98
N HIS A 493 -20.98 2.11 18.80
CA HIS A 493 -20.47 3.46 18.62
C HIS A 493 -21.49 4.55 19.02
N ASP A 494 -22.75 4.16 19.11
CA ASP A 494 -23.94 4.90 19.52
C ASP A 494 -24.03 5.15 21.04
N ARG A 495 -23.28 4.38 21.85
CA ARG A 495 -23.41 4.34 23.32
C ARG A 495 -22.08 4.31 24.07
N GLY A 496 -22.15 4.39 25.40
CA GLY A 496 -20.98 4.36 26.29
C GLY A 496 -20.30 5.70 26.54
N GLY A 497 -20.85 6.81 26.03
CA GLY A 497 -20.27 8.15 26.14
C GLY A 497 -18.99 8.33 25.34
N ARG A 498 -18.40 9.53 25.39
CA ARG A 498 -17.12 9.82 24.71
C ARG A 498 -16.01 8.92 25.26
N ARG A 499 -15.45 8.07 24.41
CA ARG A 499 -14.49 7.03 24.76
C ARG A 499 -13.04 7.54 24.76
N GLY A 500 -12.76 8.59 24.00
CA GLY A 500 -11.43 9.17 23.81
C GLY A 500 -11.09 9.31 22.32
N ILE A 501 -9.80 9.38 22.00
CA ILE A 501 -9.30 9.46 20.62
C ILE A 501 -8.95 8.06 20.11
N LEU A 502 -9.47 7.69 18.94
CA LEU A 502 -9.02 6.55 18.14
C LEU A 502 -7.89 7.00 17.22
N THR A 503 -6.65 6.73 17.63
CA THR A 503 -5.45 6.96 16.83
C THR A 503 -5.18 5.74 15.95
N VAL A 504 -5.31 5.89 14.64
CA VAL A 504 -4.82 4.90 13.66
C VAL A 504 -3.57 5.47 13.02
N ASN A 505 -2.45 4.76 13.16
CA ASN A 505 -1.17 5.11 12.54
C ASN A 505 -0.85 4.05 11.49
N GLY A 506 -1.12 4.36 10.22
CA GLY A 506 -1.05 3.40 9.14
C GLY A 506 -2.00 3.74 7.99
N SER A 507 -2.86 2.79 7.65
CA SER A 507 -3.79 2.90 6.52
C SER A 507 -5.08 2.14 6.80
N ILE A 508 -6.20 2.68 6.33
CA ILE A 508 -7.52 2.07 6.44
C ILE A 508 -8.09 1.93 5.04
N ALA A 509 -8.52 0.73 4.68
CA ALA A 509 -9.28 0.45 3.48
C ALA A 509 -10.52 -0.38 3.82
N GLN A 510 -11.66 0.05 3.31
CA GLN A 510 -12.95 -0.52 3.66
C GLN A 510 -13.94 -0.45 2.49
N LYS A 511 -14.82 -1.44 2.37
CA LYS A 511 -15.82 -1.49 1.30
C LYS A 511 -16.87 -0.40 1.48
N PHE A 512 -17.43 -0.33 2.69
CA PHE A 512 -18.35 0.73 3.11
C PHE A 512 -17.67 1.61 4.16
N ARG A 513 -18.29 2.74 4.49
CA ARG A 513 -17.75 3.68 5.47
C ARG A 513 -18.19 3.30 6.87
N GLY A 514 -17.22 2.95 7.72
CA GLY A 514 -17.47 2.61 9.11
C GLY A 514 -17.65 3.82 10.03
N VAL A 515 -18.57 3.72 10.99
CA VAL A 515 -18.78 4.75 12.02
C VAL A 515 -17.94 4.46 13.26
N VAL A 516 -17.26 5.48 13.78
CA VAL A 516 -16.38 5.32 14.96
C VAL A 516 -16.87 6.07 16.20
N GLY A 517 -17.85 6.96 16.03
CA GLY A 517 -18.53 7.67 17.10
C GLY A 517 -19.65 8.55 16.54
N THR A 518 -20.55 8.96 17.43
CA THR A 518 -21.66 9.87 17.13
C THR A 518 -21.45 11.21 17.85
N GLY A 519 -22.07 12.27 17.34
CA GLY A 519 -21.85 13.62 17.86
C GLY A 519 -22.75 14.66 17.22
N SER A 520 -22.70 15.90 17.74
CA SER A 520 -23.41 17.04 17.18
C SER A 520 -22.47 18.24 17.06
N GLY A 521 -22.26 18.75 15.83
CA GLY A 521 -21.21 19.73 15.57
C GLY A 521 -19.82 19.20 15.95
N SER A 522 -18.97 20.08 16.48
CA SER A 522 -17.62 19.78 16.96
C SER A 522 -17.60 19.10 18.34
N SER A 523 -18.43 18.07 18.55
CA SER A 523 -18.46 17.33 19.82
C SER A 523 -18.94 15.89 19.70
N THR A 524 -18.06 14.94 20.00
CA THR A 524 -18.37 13.51 20.12
C THR A 524 -19.17 13.23 21.39
N SER A 525 -20.38 12.70 21.25
CA SER A 525 -21.26 12.29 22.36
C SER A 525 -21.03 10.82 22.76
N ASN A 526 -20.87 9.91 21.79
CA ASN A 526 -20.54 8.51 22.00
C ASN A 526 -19.45 8.02 21.04
N GLY A 527 -18.77 6.93 21.41
CA GLY A 527 -17.66 6.39 20.63
C GLY A 527 -16.40 7.27 20.67
N TYR A 528 -15.60 7.20 19.61
CA TYR A 528 -14.26 7.77 19.54
C TYR A 528 -14.17 8.96 18.57
N GLU A 529 -13.35 9.93 18.96
CA GLU A 529 -12.87 11.01 18.10
C GLU A 529 -11.75 10.49 17.18
N LYS A 530 -11.75 10.88 15.90
CA LYS A 530 -10.83 10.33 14.89
C LYS A 530 -9.47 11.00 14.94
N LYS A 531 -8.41 10.20 14.86
CA LYS A 531 -7.06 10.68 14.54
C LYS A 531 -6.38 9.69 13.60
N TYR A 532 -6.47 9.93 12.30
CA TYR A 532 -5.89 9.07 11.28
C TYR A 532 -4.60 9.71 10.76
N VAL A 533 -3.49 8.99 10.93
CA VAL A 533 -2.13 9.42 10.56
C VAL A 533 -1.51 8.37 9.67
N TYR A 534 -0.95 8.79 8.54
CA TYR A 534 -0.33 7.90 7.57
C TYR A 534 1.04 7.44 8.03
N ASP A 535 1.25 6.12 8.07
CA ASP A 535 2.59 5.57 8.24
C ASP A 535 3.36 5.75 6.91
N GLN A 536 4.17 6.80 6.86
CA GLN A 536 5.01 7.17 5.70
C GLN A 536 5.88 6.00 5.18
N ARG A 537 6.16 4.98 5.99
CA ARG A 537 6.89 3.78 5.56
C ARG A 537 6.12 2.97 4.53
N PHE A 538 4.78 3.06 4.46
CA PHE A 538 3.99 2.39 3.42
C PHE A 538 4.27 2.88 1.99
N ILE A 539 5.02 3.98 1.83
CA ILE A 539 5.62 4.36 0.55
C ILE A 539 6.59 3.28 0.04
N SER A 540 7.44 2.73 0.91
CA SER A 540 8.57 1.85 0.55
C SER A 540 8.52 0.43 1.14
N MET A 541 7.65 0.17 2.13
CA MET A 541 7.50 -1.11 2.83
C MET A 541 6.01 -1.45 2.98
N ALA A 542 5.56 -2.57 2.40
CA ALA A 542 4.25 -3.13 2.70
C ALA A 542 4.31 -4.10 3.90
N PRO A 543 3.20 -4.37 4.61
CA PRO A 543 3.09 -5.60 5.38
C PRO A 543 3.32 -6.82 4.46
N PRO A 544 3.93 -7.90 4.97
CA PRO A 544 4.22 -9.08 4.16
C PRO A 544 2.92 -9.74 3.67
N LYS A 545 2.87 -10.16 2.40
CA LYS A 545 1.70 -10.85 1.81
C LYS A 545 0.38 -10.11 2.03
N PHE A 546 0.42 -8.78 2.07
CA PHE A 546 -0.76 -7.96 2.29
C PHE A 546 -1.68 -7.99 1.07
N LEU A 547 -3.00 -7.93 1.31
CA LEU A 547 -3.97 -8.01 0.23
C LEU A 547 -3.91 -6.75 -0.64
N SER A 548 -3.65 -6.94 -1.93
CA SER A 548 -3.62 -5.86 -2.92
C SER A 548 -5.00 -5.65 -3.57
N PRO A 549 -5.30 -4.42 -4.05
CA PRO A 549 -6.48 -4.17 -4.88
C PRO A 549 -6.39 -4.93 -6.21
N ILE A 550 -7.53 -5.05 -6.90
CA ILE A 550 -7.59 -5.46 -8.31
C ILE A 550 -7.13 -4.29 -9.23
N ALA A 551 -6.20 -3.45 -8.76
CA ALA A 551 -5.85 -2.21 -9.42
C ALA A 551 -4.80 -2.41 -10.53
N THR A 552 -5.12 -1.85 -11.68
CA THR A 552 -4.29 -1.69 -12.87
C THR A 552 -3.37 -0.48 -12.77
N VAL A 553 -2.80 -0.20 -11.58
CA VAL A 553 -2.03 1.05 -11.34
C VAL A 553 -0.76 0.75 -10.56
N PHE A 554 0.37 1.22 -11.07
CA PHE A 554 1.69 1.03 -10.46
C PHE A 554 2.42 2.36 -10.35
N ARG A 555 3.05 2.61 -9.20
CA ARG A 555 3.77 3.85 -8.87
C ARG A 555 5.25 3.58 -8.58
N VAL A 556 6.08 4.61 -8.69
CA VAL A 556 7.49 4.53 -8.29
C VAL A 556 7.64 5.00 -6.84
N SER A 557 8.12 4.14 -5.96
CA SER A 557 8.40 4.48 -4.55
C SER A 557 9.80 5.10 -4.35
N GLN A 558 10.74 4.84 -5.25
CA GLN A 558 12.08 5.42 -5.21
C GLN A 558 12.73 5.43 -6.60
N TYR A 559 13.46 6.50 -6.93
CA TYR A 559 14.45 6.52 -8.01
C TYR A 559 15.86 6.58 -7.44
N SER A 560 16.80 5.88 -8.09
CA SER A 560 18.24 5.97 -7.82
C SER A 560 19.01 6.03 -9.14
N THR A 561 19.95 6.98 -9.25
CA THR A 561 20.87 7.06 -10.39
C THR A 561 22.01 6.07 -10.21
N VAL A 562 22.26 5.25 -11.22
CA VAL A 562 23.30 4.21 -11.18
C VAL A 562 24.32 4.39 -12.31
N ALA A 563 25.41 3.62 -12.25
CA ALA A 563 26.32 3.51 -13.39
C ALA A 563 25.56 2.99 -14.63
N THR A 564 25.91 3.51 -15.80
CA THR A 564 25.28 3.13 -17.07
C THR A 564 25.47 1.63 -17.33
N ALA A 565 24.36 0.91 -17.53
CA ALA A 565 24.33 -0.55 -17.65
C ALA A 565 24.57 -1.09 -19.07
N PHE A 566 24.27 -0.29 -20.10
CA PHE A 566 24.46 -0.68 -21.50
C PHE A 566 25.25 0.37 -22.29
N ASN A 567 26.11 -0.09 -23.18
CA ASN A 567 26.69 0.70 -24.26
C ASN A 567 25.62 1.07 -25.32
N PRO A 568 25.86 2.07 -26.18
CA PRO A 568 24.91 2.46 -27.23
C PRO A 568 24.64 1.37 -28.27
N ASP A 569 25.57 0.43 -28.49
CA ASP A 569 25.40 -0.74 -29.35
C ASP A 569 24.48 -1.81 -28.72
N GLY A 570 24.15 -1.69 -27.43
CA GLY A 570 23.38 -2.67 -26.67
C GLY A 570 24.21 -3.75 -25.97
N SER A 571 25.54 -3.70 -26.01
CA SER A 571 26.36 -4.56 -25.14
C SER A 571 26.22 -4.13 -23.66
N PRO A 572 26.18 -5.08 -22.71
CA PRO A 572 26.33 -4.77 -21.29
C PRO A 572 27.65 -4.06 -20.97
N ARG A 573 27.68 -3.34 -19.84
CA ARG A 573 28.88 -2.76 -19.23
C ARG A 573 29.31 -3.50 -17.97
#